data_AF-A0A5C6ZEH7-F1
#
_entry.id   AF-A0A5C6ZEH7-F1
#
_cell.length_a   1.000
_cell.length_b   1.000
_cell.length_c   1.000
_cell.angle_alpha   90.00
_cell.angle_beta   90.00
_cell.angle_gamma   90.00
#
_symmetry.space_group_name_H-M   'P 1'
#
loop_
_entity.id
_entity.type
_entity.pdbx_description
1 polymer ?
#
loop_
_entity_poly.entity_id
_entity_poly.type
_entity_poly.pdbx_seq_one_letter_code
_entity_poly.pdbx_strand_id
1 'polypeptide(L)'
;MTEVIFCNSCGNGITINTSRCSCGNIMTFNEMKDLSEKFSKIEKYQLIKDSPASQVQLTQDELPLHSLSKKYFLGSSAKSDYEKKVSHIQKNLIPQITEWKEIVQNADEILAKDKVELYGKLLGITDFAIREFFGPFALKASNAEMFEEYRDFSKYELSKVMNDYSISLDDIQTTNFETIGIDVFNSINDTLHNGSFLELAEKDEFTDDDFRKVKGELGVAIAGELIKGIGNLIGENIDAIGNVREADSKLNEKLSHISKVIQSLSIEEQEINKRKTLFDKSDLIVETCYNKILKPIVDELKRDPIYLEYKLAREPYDLQQNKIEIENQALKIHSNISFWKALLNNSKKNFNHHLNKRLTIIDSLKEYDLLNKKLKDKRHKSLKAKNIYEEDKTELFREYELENRRILREVDVVKNNKKTVTEFFNVLKIVKENVIK
;
A
#
# COMPACT_ATOMS: atom_id res chain seq x y z
N MET A 1 21.78 -8.22 25.14
CA MET A 1 21.45 -8.27 23.69
C MET A 1 22.73 -7.90 22.96
N THR A 2 23.29 -8.76 22.11
CA THR A 2 24.44 -8.39 21.28
C THR A 2 23.93 -7.48 20.17
N GLU A 3 24.30 -6.20 20.21
CA GLU A 3 24.02 -5.29 19.09
C GLU A 3 24.74 -5.80 17.84
N VAL A 4 23.98 -6.07 16.78
CA VAL A 4 24.46 -6.49 15.47
C VAL A 4 24.32 -5.30 14.53
N ILE A 5 25.44 -4.84 13.98
CA ILE A 5 25.51 -3.84 12.90
C ILE A 5 25.82 -4.54 11.58
N PHE A 6 25.96 -3.82 10.46
CA PHE A 6 26.46 -4.41 9.21
C PHE A 6 27.88 -3.98 8.86
N CYS A 7 28.54 -4.82 8.06
CA CYS A 7 29.79 -4.54 7.42
C CYS A 7 29.64 -3.47 6.33
N ASN A 8 30.27 -2.31 6.50
CA ASN A 8 30.25 -1.27 5.45
C ASN A 8 30.94 -1.67 4.13
N SER A 9 31.52 -2.86 4.04
CA SER A 9 32.14 -3.40 2.82
C SER A 9 31.36 -4.56 2.16
N CYS A 10 30.47 -5.25 2.87
CA CYS A 10 29.75 -6.38 2.26
C CYS A 10 28.31 -6.53 2.71
N GLY A 11 27.82 -5.67 3.61
CA GLY A 11 26.45 -5.73 4.15
C GLY A 11 26.21 -6.83 5.19
N ASN A 12 27.15 -7.76 5.43
CA ASN A 12 26.95 -8.83 6.41
C ASN A 12 26.80 -8.31 7.84
N GLY A 13 25.98 -8.98 8.64
CA GLY A 13 25.88 -8.72 10.09
C GLY A 13 27.22 -8.94 10.81
N ILE A 14 27.59 -8.01 11.68
CA ILE A 14 28.77 -8.03 12.55
C ILE A 14 28.32 -7.68 13.97
N THR A 15 28.78 -8.42 14.98
CA THR A 15 28.57 -8.01 16.38
C THR A 15 29.53 -6.88 16.73
N ILE A 16 29.09 -5.85 17.44
CA ILE A 16 29.90 -4.64 17.72
C ILE A 16 31.27 -4.94 18.36
N ASN A 17 31.39 -6.05 19.09
CA ASN A 17 32.65 -6.47 19.72
C ASN A 17 33.61 -7.21 18.77
N THR A 18 33.20 -7.50 17.54
CA THR A 18 34.05 -8.13 16.51
C THR A 18 34.45 -7.08 15.47
N SER A 19 35.72 -6.69 15.46
CA SER A 19 36.21 -5.67 14.51
C SER A 19 36.39 -6.19 13.08
N ARG A 20 36.38 -7.51 12.89
CA ARG A 20 36.64 -8.18 11.61
C ARG A 20 35.40 -8.87 11.09
N CYS A 21 34.99 -8.50 9.88
CA CYS A 21 33.90 -9.16 9.17
C CYS A 21 34.33 -10.51 8.58
N SER A 22 33.37 -11.39 8.29
CA SER A 22 33.58 -12.62 7.52
C SER A 22 34.15 -12.38 6.12
N CYS A 23 33.93 -11.20 5.52
CA CYS A 23 34.56 -10.79 4.26
C CYS A 23 36.04 -10.36 4.41
N GLY A 24 36.57 -10.33 5.63
CA GLY A 24 37.95 -9.91 5.91
C GLY A 24 38.13 -8.41 6.17
N ASN A 25 37.13 -7.57 5.88
CA ASN A 25 37.16 -6.14 6.16
C ASN A 25 37.23 -5.86 7.68
N ILE A 26 38.02 -4.85 8.04
CA ILE A 26 38.16 -4.36 9.41
C ILE A 26 37.53 -2.98 9.49
N MET A 27 36.57 -2.82 10.37
CA MET A 27 35.93 -1.52 10.62
C MET A 27 36.61 -0.83 11.80
N THR A 28 36.76 0.49 11.69
CA THR A 28 37.20 1.32 12.81
C THR A 28 36.09 1.46 13.84
N PHE A 29 36.46 1.75 15.09
CA PHE A 29 35.48 2.00 16.15
C PHE A 29 34.50 3.13 15.80
N ASN A 30 35.00 4.19 15.16
CA ASN A 30 34.16 5.33 14.75
C ASN A 30 33.12 4.93 13.69
N GLU A 31 33.49 4.11 12.70
CA GLU A 31 32.55 3.58 11.70
C GLU A 31 31.48 2.69 12.34
N MET A 32 31.87 1.84 13.29
CA MET A 32 30.91 0.98 14.01
C MET A 32 29.94 1.80 14.85
N LYS A 33 30.44 2.84 15.53
CA LYS A 33 29.61 3.73 16.36
C LYS A 33 28.60 4.51 15.51
N ASP A 34 29.04 5.14 14.42
CA ASP A 34 28.15 5.88 13.51
C ASP A 34 27.04 4.97 12.94
N LEU A 35 27.39 3.74 12.54
CA LEU A 35 26.40 2.78 12.06
C LEU A 35 25.45 2.33 13.16
N SER A 36 25.94 2.00 14.37
CA SER A 36 25.07 1.64 15.50
C SER A 36 24.08 2.76 15.84
N GLU A 37 24.52 4.03 15.82
CA GLU A 37 23.64 5.18 16.05
C GLU A 37 22.56 5.31 14.97
N LYS A 38 22.90 5.06 13.70
CA LYS A 38 21.93 5.07 12.58
C LYS A 38 20.94 3.90 12.69
N PHE A 39 21.39 2.69 13.01
CA PHE A 39 20.51 1.54 13.25
C PHE A 39 19.55 1.78 14.41
N SER A 40 20.09 2.28 15.52
CA SER A 40 19.29 2.56 16.71
C SER A 40 18.17 3.56 16.42
N LYS A 41 18.39 4.51 15.50
CA LYS A 41 17.35 5.44 15.05
C LYS A 41 16.28 4.73 14.22
N ILE A 42 16.68 3.86 13.31
CA ILE A 42 15.76 3.08 12.46
C ILE A 42 14.91 2.13 13.31
N GLU A 43 15.50 1.41 14.26
CA GLU A 43 14.77 0.45 15.11
C GLU A 43 13.78 1.11 16.08
N LYS A 44 14.01 2.38 16.42
CA LYS A 44 13.10 3.17 17.26
C LYS A 44 12.08 3.97 16.43
N TYR A 45 12.22 3.96 15.11
CA TYR A 45 11.32 4.70 14.25
C TYR A 45 10.05 3.90 13.99
N GLN A 46 8.92 4.51 14.28
CA GLN A 46 7.60 4.07 13.84
C GLN A 46 7.08 5.11 12.86
N LEU A 47 6.57 4.64 11.73
CA LEU A 47 5.95 5.48 10.71
C LEU A 47 4.61 6.03 11.22
N ILE A 48 3.86 5.18 11.93
CA ILE A 48 2.62 5.54 12.62
C ILE A 48 2.92 5.57 14.13
N LYS A 49 2.93 6.77 14.74
CA LYS A 49 3.26 6.98 16.16
C LYS A 49 2.04 7.23 17.04
N ASP A 50 1.09 8.01 16.53
CA ASP A 50 -0.11 8.44 17.24
C ASP A 50 -1.33 7.68 16.70
N SER A 51 -1.25 6.35 16.72
CA SER A 51 -2.33 5.51 16.21
C SER A 51 -3.60 5.63 17.07
N PRO A 52 -4.78 5.85 16.48
CA PRO A 52 -6.06 5.80 17.20
C PRO A 52 -6.41 4.40 17.73
N ALA A 53 -5.62 3.36 17.40
CA ALA A 53 -5.89 1.96 17.73
C ALA A 53 -6.33 1.73 19.19
N SER A 54 -5.60 2.29 20.15
CA SER A 54 -5.93 2.13 21.57
C SER A 54 -7.25 2.80 21.93
N GLN A 55 -7.53 3.98 21.37
CA GLN A 55 -8.79 4.69 21.61
C GLN A 55 -9.98 3.99 20.95
N VAL A 56 -9.80 3.45 19.74
CA VAL A 56 -10.79 2.65 19.03
C VAL A 56 -11.12 1.38 19.83
N GLN A 57 -10.10 0.70 20.36
CA GLN A 57 -10.28 -0.49 21.19
C GLN A 57 -11.04 -0.17 22.48
N LEU A 58 -10.66 0.91 23.18
CA LEU A 58 -11.38 1.37 24.37
C LEU A 58 -12.86 1.68 24.05
N THR A 59 -13.11 2.42 22.98
CA THR A 59 -14.47 2.79 22.55
C THR A 59 -15.29 1.56 22.16
N GLN A 60 -14.65 0.53 21.59
CA GLN A 60 -15.27 -0.74 21.25
C GLN A 60 -15.59 -1.57 22.51
N ASP A 61 -14.69 -1.58 23.49
CA ASP A 61 -14.86 -2.28 24.76
C ASP A 61 -15.96 -1.65 25.64
N GLU A 62 -16.33 -0.39 25.37
CA GLU A 62 -17.47 0.30 25.99
C GLU A 62 -18.83 -0.05 25.36
N LEU A 63 -18.89 -0.61 24.15
CA LEU A 63 -20.15 -0.98 23.49
C LEU A 63 -21.10 -1.86 24.32
N PRO A 64 -20.62 -2.83 25.12
CA PRO A 64 -21.47 -3.60 26.03
C PRO A 64 -22.20 -2.74 27.08
N LEU A 65 -21.68 -1.56 27.45
CA LEU A 65 -22.36 -0.63 28.38
C LEU A 65 -23.61 -0.01 27.76
N HIS A 66 -23.71 -0.04 26.43
CA HIS A 66 -24.86 0.44 25.65
C HIS A 66 -25.78 -0.70 25.19
N SER A 67 -25.68 -1.88 25.81
CA SER A 67 -26.57 -3.01 25.53
C SER A 67 -28.01 -2.65 25.85
N LEU A 68 -28.93 -3.02 24.96
CA LEU A 68 -30.35 -2.92 25.26
C LEU A 68 -30.71 -3.79 26.48
N SER A 69 -31.55 -3.24 27.37
CA SER A 69 -32.14 -4.02 28.45
C SER A 69 -32.94 -5.20 27.90
N LYS A 70 -32.85 -6.34 28.60
CA LYS A 70 -33.67 -7.53 28.30
C LYS A 70 -35.15 -7.28 28.53
N LYS A 71 -35.51 -6.29 29.34
CA LYS A 71 -36.86 -5.98 29.77
C LYS A 71 -37.10 -4.49 29.57
N TYR A 72 -38.03 -4.15 28.67
CA TYR A 72 -38.51 -2.79 28.46
C TYR A 72 -40.01 -2.75 28.67
N PHE A 73 -40.47 -1.75 29.42
CA PHE A 73 -41.88 -1.47 29.60
C PHE A 73 -42.42 -0.50 28.53
N LEU A 74 -41.60 0.47 28.10
CA LEU A 74 -41.95 1.48 27.12
C LEU A 74 -41.04 1.40 25.89
N GLY A 75 -41.63 1.49 24.70
CA GLY A 75 -40.92 1.60 23.43
C GLY A 75 -40.07 2.86 23.34
N SER A 76 -40.49 3.95 23.99
CA SER A 76 -39.71 5.20 24.09
C SER A 76 -38.39 5.01 24.87
N SER A 77 -38.41 4.22 25.96
CA SER A 77 -37.19 3.88 26.71
C SER A 77 -36.26 3.00 25.89
N ALA A 78 -36.79 1.98 25.21
CA ALA A 78 -36.01 1.13 24.31
C ALA A 78 -35.37 1.95 23.17
N LYS A 79 -36.13 2.89 22.59
CA LYS A 79 -35.66 3.82 21.56
C LYS A 79 -34.55 4.73 22.07
N SER A 80 -34.72 5.34 23.23
CA SER A 80 -33.69 6.21 23.86
C SER A 80 -32.37 5.46 24.10
N ASP A 81 -32.42 4.23 24.62
CA ASP A 81 -31.18 3.47 24.87
C ASP A 81 -30.51 3.01 23.57
N TYR A 82 -31.30 2.66 22.56
CA TYR A 82 -30.78 2.40 21.21
C TYR A 82 -30.14 3.67 20.60
N GLU A 83 -30.77 4.84 20.72
CA GLU A 83 -30.23 6.12 20.26
C GLU A 83 -28.92 6.49 20.95
N LYS A 84 -28.77 6.19 22.26
CA LYS A 84 -27.49 6.35 22.96
C LYS A 84 -26.40 5.47 22.36
N LYS A 85 -26.71 4.20 22.07
CA LYS A 85 -25.78 3.27 21.41
C LYS A 85 -25.37 3.77 20.02
N VAL A 86 -26.34 4.17 19.21
CA VAL A 86 -26.09 4.72 17.87
C VAL A 86 -25.25 6.00 17.96
N SER A 87 -25.60 6.92 18.88
CA SER A 87 -24.84 8.16 19.10
C SER A 87 -23.41 7.88 19.55
N HIS A 88 -23.17 6.87 20.40
CA HIS A 88 -21.81 6.47 20.80
C HIS A 88 -21.01 6.00 19.58
N ILE A 89 -21.60 5.12 18.77
CA ILE A 89 -20.96 4.60 17.55
C ILE A 89 -20.65 5.73 16.56
N GLN A 90 -21.62 6.60 16.28
CA GLN A 90 -21.47 7.66 15.27
C GLN A 90 -20.50 8.76 15.70
N LYS A 91 -20.48 9.13 16.99
CA LYS A 91 -19.66 10.24 17.48
C LYS A 91 -18.26 9.81 17.90
N ASN A 92 -18.11 8.59 18.41
CA ASN A 92 -16.86 8.16 19.04
C ASN A 92 -16.15 7.09 18.21
N LEU A 93 -16.86 6.06 17.74
CA LEU A 93 -16.22 4.91 17.08
C LEU A 93 -15.90 5.16 15.59
N ILE A 94 -16.90 5.58 14.81
CA ILE A 94 -16.73 5.78 13.35
C ILE A 94 -15.63 6.80 13.03
N PRO A 95 -15.62 8.01 13.63
CA PRO A 95 -14.62 9.02 13.27
C PRO A 95 -13.19 8.56 13.52
N GLN A 96 -12.93 7.86 14.63
CA GLN A 96 -11.60 7.35 14.97
C GLN A 96 -11.14 6.25 14.01
N ILE A 97 -12.04 5.38 13.55
CA ILE A 97 -11.72 4.37 12.54
C ILE A 97 -11.43 5.03 11.19
N THR A 98 -12.17 6.07 10.81
CA THR A 98 -11.92 6.83 9.59
C THR A 98 -10.56 7.52 9.63
N GLU A 99 -10.23 8.20 10.73
CA GLU A 99 -8.92 8.81 10.96
C GLU A 99 -7.80 7.76 10.89
N TRP A 100 -7.96 6.63 11.56
CA TRP A 100 -6.97 5.56 11.53
C TRP A 100 -6.74 5.02 10.12
N LYS A 101 -7.82 4.84 9.34
CA LYS A 101 -7.74 4.42 7.94
C LYS A 101 -6.94 5.43 7.11
N GLU A 102 -7.18 6.73 7.26
CA GLU A 102 -6.43 7.77 6.53
C GLU A 102 -4.94 7.77 6.90
N ILE A 103 -4.62 7.60 8.19
CA ILE A 103 -3.24 7.49 8.67
C ILE A 103 -2.54 6.27 8.05
N VAL A 104 -3.19 5.11 8.04
CA VAL A 104 -2.66 3.88 7.43
C VAL A 104 -2.44 4.05 5.93
N GLN A 105 -3.40 4.66 5.22
CA GLN A 105 -3.28 4.93 3.78
C GLN A 105 -2.10 5.86 3.46
N ASN A 106 -1.96 6.96 4.19
CA ASN A 106 -0.83 7.88 4.03
C ASN A 106 0.52 7.20 4.31
N ALA A 107 0.57 6.34 5.33
CA ALA A 107 1.78 5.59 5.66
C ALA A 107 2.15 4.57 4.56
N ASP A 108 1.16 3.91 3.94
CA ASP A 108 1.39 3.01 2.81
C ASP A 108 1.93 3.76 1.58
N GLU A 109 1.42 4.97 1.29
CA GLU A 109 1.96 5.81 0.20
C GLU A 109 3.43 6.20 0.43
N ILE A 110 3.79 6.55 1.67
CA ILE A 110 5.19 6.83 2.03
C ILE A 110 6.06 5.58 1.84
N LEU A 111 5.58 4.42 2.30
CA LEU A 111 6.28 3.14 2.16
C LEU A 111 6.48 2.77 0.69
N ALA A 112 5.47 2.98 -0.15
CA ALA A 112 5.55 2.73 -1.59
C ALA A 112 6.61 3.63 -2.25
N LYS A 113 6.70 4.90 -1.84
CA LYS A 113 7.74 5.82 -2.30
C LYS A 113 9.14 5.35 -1.90
N ASP A 114 9.34 4.99 -0.62
CA ASP A 114 10.64 4.48 -0.13
C ASP A 114 11.07 3.22 -0.88
N LYS A 115 10.12 2.31 -1.15
CA LYS A 115 10.34 1.12 -1.97
C LYS A 115 10.80 1.47 -3.38
N VAL A 116 10.13 2.42 -4.05
CA VAL A 116 10.53 2.89 -5.39
C VAL A 116 11.91 3.51 -5.38
N GLU A 117 12.25 4.30 -4.36
CA GLU A 117 13.56 4.93 -4.24
C GLU A 117 14.68 3.89 -4.05
N LEU A 118 14.50 2.93 -3.15
CA LEU A 118 15.46 1.84 -2.95
C LEU A 118 15.67 1.05 -4.25
N TYR A 119 14.58 0.69 -4.92
CA TYR A 119 14.65 -0.04 -6.19
C TYR A 119 15.31 0.77 -7.30
N GLY A 120 15.06 2.08 -7.35
CA GLY A 120 15.75 3.00 -8.25
C GLY A 120 17.26 3.03 -8.01
N LYS A 121 17.71 3.04 -6.75
CA LYS A 121 19.14 2.94 -6.39
C LYS A 121 19.75 1.61 -6.84
N LEU A 122 19.08 0.49 -6.55
CA LEU A 122 19.54 -0.85 -6.95
C LEU A 122 19.62 -0.99 -8.48
N LEU A 123 18.61 -0.48 -9.20
CA LEU A 123 18.62 -0.44 -10.66
C LEU A 123 19.79 0.40 -11.18
N GLY A 124 20.01 1.59 -10.62
CA GLY A 124 21.14 2.45 -11.01
C GLY A 124 22.50 1.78 -10.80
N ILE A 125 22.67 1.03 -9.71
CA ILE A 125 23.90 0.27 -9.43
C ILE A 125 24.08 -0.89 -10.42
N THR A 126 23.02 -1.67 -10.65
CA THR A 126 23.07 -2.83 -11.58
C THR A 126 23.30 -2.36 -13.02
N ASP A 127 22.63 -1.29 -13.46
CA ASP A 127 22.84 -0.69 -14.78
C ASP A 127 24.24 -0.10 -14.92
N PHE A 128 24.79 0.55 -13.90
CA PHE A 128 26.20 0.96 -13.92
C PHE A 128 27.13 -0.25 -14.11
N ALA A 129 26.96 -1.31 -13.32
CA ALA A 129 27.80 -2.50 -13.42
C ALA A 129 27.70 -3.14 -14.81
N ILE A 130 26.48 -3.35 -15.32
CA ILE A 130 26.19 -4.02 -16.60
C ILE A 130 26.62 -3.14 -17.77
N ARG A 131 26.10 -1.91 -17.84
CA ARG A 131 26.22 -1.06 -19.02
C ARG A 131 27.52 -0.28 -19.03
N GLU A 132 27.93 0.27 -17.90
CA GLU A 132 29.10 1.16 -17.84
C GLU A 132 30.39 0.38 -17.59
N PHE A 133 30.40 -0.50 -16.59
CA PHE A 133 31.63 -1.15 -16.15
C PHE A 133 32.00 -2.39 -16.99
N PHE A 134 31.14 -3.40 -17.05
CA PHE A 134 31.43 -4.64 -17.78
C PHE A 134 31.11 -4.56 -19.28
N GLY A 135 30.08 -3.81 -19.64
CA GLY A 135 29.56 -3.70 -21.00
C GLY A 135 28.41 -4.67 -21.29
N PRO A 136 27.39 -4.23 -22.04
CA PRO A 136 26.12 -4.94 -22.18
C PRO A 136 26.23 -6.32 -22.86
N PHE A 137 27.28 -6.57 -23.64
CA PHE A 137 27.48 -7.84 -24.35
C PHE A 137 28.50 -8.78 -23.68
N ALA A 138 29.18 -8.34 -22.61
CA ALA A 138 30.29 -9.07 -21.99
C ALA A 138 29.93 -9.74 -20.64
N LEU A 139 28.63 -9.86 -20.34
CA LEU A 139 28.12 -10.26 -19.03
C LEU A 139 28.45 -11.72 -18.67
N LYS A 140 28.24 -12.64 -19.64
CA LYS A 140 28.60 -14.06 -19.55
C LYS A 140 30.08 -14.29 -19.25
N ALA A 141 30.95 -13.55 -19.92
CA ALA A 141 32.40 -13.71 -19.78
C ALA A 141 32.96 -13.11 -18.47
N SER A 142 32.15 -12.32 -17.75
CA SER A 142 32.60 -11.53 -16.60
C SER A 142 31.97 -11.97 -15.28
N ASN A 143 31.21 -13.07 -15.26
CA ASN A 143 30.36 -13.46 -14.13
C ASN A 143 29.44 -12.31 -13.66
N ALA A 144 29.03 -11.42 -14.57
CA ALA A 144 28.20 -10.26 -14.26
C ALA A 144 26.70 -10.53 -14.50
N GLU A 145 26.34 -11.74 -14.94
CA GLU A 145 24.95 -12.19 -15.10
C GLU A 145 24.15 -12.11 -13.79
N MET A 146 24.83 -12.23 -12.65
CA MET A 146 24.25 -11.99 -11.33
C MET A 146 23.65 -10.58 -11.18
N PHE A 147 24.12 -9.57 -11.91
CA PHE A 147 23.49 -8.24 -11.88
C PHE A 147 22.26 -8.19 -12.79
N GLU A 148 22.18 -8.99 -13.86
CA GLU A 148 21.00 -9.04 -14.73
C GLU A 148 19.79 -9.61 -13.99
N GLU A 149 19.98 -10.63 -13.17
CA GLU A 149 18.91 -11.17 -12.30
C GLU A 149 18.33 -10.07 -11.39
N TYR A 150 19.18 -9.18 -10.89
CA TYR A 150 18.83 -8.13 -9.93
C TYR A 150 18.40 -6.82 -10.61
N ARG A 151 18.41 -6.77 -11.94
CA ARG A 151 17.95 -5.61 -12.71
C ARG A 151 16.42 -5.48 -12.70
N ASP A 152 15.70 -6.59 -12.48
CA ASP A 152 14.23 -6.64 -12.48
C ASP A 152 13.69 -7.07 -11.11
N PHE A 153 13.86 -6.21 -10.10
CA PHE A 153 13.29 -6.43 -8.76
C PHE A 153 11.75 -6.47 -8.74
N SER A 154 11.09 -5.92 -9.77
CA SER A 154 9.63 -5.89 -9.89
C SER A 154 9.01 -7.29 -9.94
N LYS A 155 9.76 -8.29 -10.44
CA LYS A 155 9.38 -9.71 -10.42
C LYS A 155 9.24 -10.31 -9.02
N TYR A 156 9.88 -9.69 -8.04
CA TYR A 156 9.99 -10.26 -6.70
C TYR A 156 8.99 -9.62 -5.73
N GLU A 157 8.23 -8.58 -6.13
CA GLU A 157 7.39 -7.87 -5.16
C GLU A 157 6.28 -6.97 -5.75
N LEU A 158 5.47 -7.51 -6.66
CA LEU A 158 4.23 -6.88 -7.14
C LEU A 158 2.99 -7.79 -6.96
N SER A 159 2.94 -8.59 -5.90
CA SER A 159 1.65 -9.13 -5.46
C SER A 159 0.90 -8.01 -4.74
N LYS A 160 0.00 -7.35 -5.48
CA LYS A 160 -1.04 -6.46 -4.98
C LYS A 160 -1.68 -7.06 -3.72
N VAL A 161 -1.33 -6.52 -2.56
CA VAL A 161 -2.18 -6.62 -1.37
C VAL A 161 -2.81 -5.24 -1.18
N MET A 162 -3.66 -4.87 -2.13
CA MET A 162 -4.83 -4.11 -1.77
C MET A 162 -5.99 -5.02 -2.11
N ASN A 163 -6.48 -5.74 -1.11
CA ASN A 163 -7.85 -6.21 -1.20
C ASN A 163 -8.70 -4.94 -1.31
N ASP A 164 -9.41 -4.84 -2.43
CA ASP A 164 -10.54 -3.94 -2.65
C ASP A 164 -11.58 -4.18 -1.55
N TYR A 165 -11.34 -3.68 -0.35
CA TYR A 165 -12.38 -3.50 0.64
C TYR A 165 -13.01 -2.15 0.35
N SER A 166 -14.07 -2.16 -0.47
CA SER A 166 -15.05 -1.08 -0.49
C SER A 166 -15.72 -1.05 0.88
N ILE A 167 -15.06 -0.43 1.87
CA ILE A 167 -15.61 -0.20 3.20
C ILE A 167 -16.65 0.91 3.05
N SER A 168 -17.88 0.54 2.70
CA SER A 168 -19.03 1.42 2.76
C SER A 168 -19.48 1.52 4.22
N LEU A 169 -19.24 2.67 4.84
CA LEU A 169 -19.79 3.04 6.16
C LEU A 169 -21.19 3.66 6.03
N ASP A 170 -21.68 3.83 4.81
CA ASP A 170 -22.90 4.57 4.47
C ASP A 170 -24.16 3.90 5.04
N ASP A 171 -24.11 2.59 5.25
CA ASP A 171 -25.18 1.79 5.83
C ASP A 171 -25.41 2.05 7.33
N ILE A 172 -24.48 2.70 8.04
CA ILE A 172 -24.63 3.03 9.47
C ILE A 172 -25.12 4.47 9.66
N GLN A 173 -24.84 5.36 8.70
CA GLN A 173 -25.33 6.74 8.71
C GLN A 173 -26.85 6.85 8.41
N THR A 174 -27.43 5.84 7.78
CA THR A 174 -28.77 5.90 7.16
C THR A 174 -29.92 5.35 8.01
N THR A 175 -29.68 4.94 9.26
CA THR A 175 -30.77 4.44 10.13
C THR A 175 -31.59 5.61 10.68
N ASN A 176 -32.49 6.16 9.85
CA ASN A 176 -33.32 7.30 10.18
C ASN A 176 -34.62 6.82 10.89
N PHE A 177 -34.84 7.28 12.13
CA PHE A 177 -35.90 6.81 13.04
C PHE A 177 -37.14 7.70 13.10
N GLU A 178 -37.27 8.68 12.19
CA GLU A 178 -38.44 9.58 12.14
C GLU A 178 -39.78 8.82 12.02
N THR A 179 -39.77 7.55 11.60
CA THR A 179 -40.96 6.70 11.43
C THR A 179 -41.35 5.84 12.64
N ILE A 180 -40.56 5.78 13.72
CA ILE A 180 -40.89 4.96 14.89
C ILE A 180 -41.48 5.84 16.00
N GLY A 181 -42.82 5.95 15.93
CA GLY A 181 -43.80 6.28 16.98
C GLY A 181 -43.42 7.38 17.99
N ILE A 182 -43.97 8.58 17.80
CA ILE A 182 -43.87 9.72 18.72
C ILE A 182 -45.09 9.76 19.67
N ASP A 183 -44.81 9.95 20.97
CA ASP A 183 -45.64 10.57 22.03
C ASP A 183 -46.99 10.00 22.49
N VAL A 184 -47.22 8.68 22.48
CA VAL A 184 -48.54 8.19 22.98
C VAL A 184 -48.56 7.92 24.50
N PHE A 185 -47.43 7.57 25.13
CA PHE A 185 -47.41 7.17 26.55
C PHE A 185 -47.22 8.30 27.57
N ASN A 186 -46.73 9.47 27.15
CA ASN A 186 -46.61 10.62 28.05
C ASN A 186 -47.99 11.08 28.56
N SER A 187 -49.04 11.00 27.74
CA SER A 187 -50.41 11.33 28.17
C SER A 187 -51.05 10.27 29.10
N ILE A 188 -50.61 9.01 28.99
CA ILE A 188 -51.09 7.91 29.84
C ILE A 188 -50.39 7.93 31.20
N ASN A 189 -49.11 8.29 31.26
CA ASN A 189 -48.38 8.44 32.52
C ASN A 189 -49.02 9.51 33.43
N ASP A 190 -49.41 10.65 32.85
CA ASP A 190 -50.14 11.70 33.57
C ASP A 190 -51.56 11.27 34.02
N THR A 191 -52.18 10.33 33.29
CA THR A 191 -53.50 9.79 33.62
C THR A 191 -53.43 8.64 34.65
N LEU A 192 -52.36 7.83 34.61
CA LEU A 192 -52.10 6.72 35.55
C LEU A 192 -51.58 7.21 36.90
N HIS A 193 -50.78 8.30 36.94
CA HIS A 193 -50.35 8.93 38.19
C HIS A 193 -51.49 9.57 38.99
N ASN A 194 -52.62 9.90 38.34
CA ASN A 194 -53.80 10.48 38.99
C ASN A 194 -54.88 9.45 39.38
N GLY A 195 -54.67 8.15 39.09
CA GLY A 195 -55.57 7.04 39.42
C GLY A 195 -54.93 6.01 40.36
N SER A 196 -55.72 5.07 40.91
CA SER A 196 -55.35 4.12 41.96
C SER A 196 -54.27 3.06 41.61
N PHE A 197 -53.41 3.30 40.62
CA PHE A 197 -52.45 2.34 40.07
C PHE A 197 -50.99 2.67 40.39
N LEU A 198 -50.72 3.43 41.46
CA LEU A 198 -49.37 3.76 41.93
C LEU A 198 -48.47 2.52 42.09
N GLU A 199 -49.03 1.39 42.55
CA GLU A 199 -48.29 0.12 42.70
C GLU A 199 -47.87 -0.52 41.37
N LEU A 200 -48.47 -0.16 40.23
CA LEU A 200 -48.09 -0.66 38.91
C LEU A 200 -47.09 0.26 38.20
N ALA A 201 -47.11 1.56 38.52
CA ALA A 201 -46.14 2.53 38.02
C ALA A 201 -44.72 2.31 38.58
N GLU A 202 -44.62 1.64 39.74
CA GLU A 202 -43.35 1.33 40.43
C GLU A 202 -42.83 -0.09 40.18
N LYS A 203 -43.49 -0.89 39.31
CA LYS A 203 -43.10 -2.28 39.02
C LYS A 203 -42.21 -2.39 37.78
N ASP A 204 -41.10 -3.12 37.94
CA ASP A 204 -40.15 -3.43 36.86
C ASP A 204 -40.66 -4.52 35.88
N GLU A 205 -41.72 -5.26 36.22
CA GLU A 205 -42.34 -6.28 35.36
C GLU A 205 -43.86 -6.37 35.55
N PHE A 206 -44.56 -6.64 34.44
CA PHE A 206 -45.97 -7.01 34.42
C PHE A 206 -46.13 -8.52 34.21
N THR A 207 -46.95 -9.13 35.04
CA THR A 207 -47.40 -10.52 34.90
C THR A 207 -48.76 -10.59 34.23
N ASP A 208 -49.15 -11.79 33.76
CA ASP A 208 -50.51 -12.04 33.26
C ASP A 208 -51.59 -11.69 34.30
N ASP A 209 -51.26 -11.76 35.59
CA ASP A 209 -52.14 -11.37 36.69
C ASP A 209 -52.22 -9.84 36.86
N ASP A 210 -51.16 -9.08 36.56
CA ASP A 210 -51.21 -7.61 36.53
C ASP A 210 -52.09 -7.13 35.36
N PHE A 211 -52.03 -7.82 34.21
CA PHE A 211 -52.96 -7.59 33.10
C PHE A 211 -54.43 -7.89 33.47
N ARG A 212 -54.67 -8.94 34.26
CA ARG A 212 -56.01 -9.25 34.78
C ARG A 212 -56.47 -8.24 35.82
N LYS A 213 -55.58 -7.74 36.68
CA LYS A 213 -55.88 -6.70 37.67
C LYS A 213 -56.25 -5.38 37.00
N VAL A 214 -55.46 -4.92 36.03
CA VAL A 214 -55.77 -3.72 35.24
C VAL A 214 -57.12 -3.88 34.53
N LYS A 215 -57.38 -5.03 33.89
CA LYS A 215 -58.69 -5.35 33.29
C LYS A 215 -59.84 -5.43 34.31
N GLY A 216 -59.57 -5.92 35.51
CA GLY A 216 -60.55 -6.09 36.59
C GLY A 216 -60.94 -4.77 37.24
N GLU A 217 -59.97 -3.88 37.49
CA GLU A 217 -60.21 -2.55 38.08
C GLU A 217 -60.77 -1.54 37.07
N LEU A 218 -60.37 -1.61 35.79
CA LEU A 218 -61.02 -0.84 34.70
C LEU A 218 -62.42 -1.39 34.36
N GLY A 219 -62.71 -2.65 34.71
CA GLY A 219 -63.94 -3.38 34.40
C GLY A 219 -65.20 -2.90 35.12
N VAL A 220 -65.11 -1.91 36.02
CA VAL A 220 -66.28 -1.36 36.73
C VAL A 220 -66.60 0.09 36.34
N ALA A 221 -65.73 0.80 35.60
CA ALA A 221 -65.92 2.24 35.40
C ALA A 221 -65.91 2.79 33.95
N ILE A 222 -65.30 2.15 32.94
CA ILE A 222 -65.10 2.83 31.63
C ILE A 222 -65.23 1.89 30.41
N ALA A 223 -65.95 2.37 29.39
CA ALA A 223 -66.47 1.70 28.20
C ALA A 223 -65.47 0.85 27.37
N GLY A 224 -66.00 -0.18 26.68
CA GLY A 224 -65.25 -1.15 25.85
C GLY A 224 -64.44 -0.58 24.68
N GLU A 225 -64.67 0.67 24.24
CA GLU A 225 -63.83 1.36 23.27
C GLU A 225 -62.49 1.83 23.88
N LEU A 226 -62.47 2.19 25.17
CA LEU A 226 -61.25 2.58 25.88
C LEU A 226 -60.34 1.37 26.18
N ILE A 227 -60.92 0.21 26.50
CA ILE A 227 -60.17 -1.04 26.67
C ILE A 227 -59.56 -1.50 25.33
N LYS A 228 -60.28 -1.33 24.21
CA LYS A 228 -59.77 -1.64 22.87
C LYS A 228 -58.68 -0.66 22.44
N GLY A 229 -58.84 0.63 22.76
CA GLY A 229 -57.81 1.66 22.60
C GLY A 229 -56.53 1.35 23.39
N ILE A 230 -56.65 1.04 24.69
CA ILE A 230 -55.51 0.65 25.55
C ILE A 230 -54.85 -0.64 25.03
N GLY A 231 -55.64 -1.63 24.59
CA GLY A 231 -55.11 -2.86 23.99
C GLY A 231 -54.32 -2.61 22.70
N ASN A 232 -54.82 -1.74 21.82
CA ASN A 232 -54.12 -1.33 20.61
C ASN A 232 -52.82 -0.58 20.95
N LEU A 233 -52.83 0.32 21.93
CA LEU A 233 -51.65 1.08 22.37
C LEU A 233 -50.58 0.20 23.04
N ILE A 234 -51.00 -0.81 23.81
CA ILE A 234 -50.09 -1.84 24.35
C ILE A 234 -49.49 -2.68 23.22
N GLY A 235 -50.30 -3.04 22.21
CA GLY A 235 -49.84 -3.71 21.00
C GLY A 235 -48.80 -2.90 20.23
N GLU A 236 -49.11 -1.63 19.94
CA GLU A 236 -48.19 -0.69 19.27
C GLU A 236 -46.89 -0.48 20.06
N ASN A 237 -46.95 -0.47 21.39
CA ASN A 237 -45.78 -0.36 22.26
C ASN A 237 -44.91 -1.64 22.24
N ILE A 238 -45.54 -2.82 22.23
CA ILE A 238 -44.84 -4.10 22.07
C ILE A 238 -44.18 -4.18 20.69
N ASP A 239 -44.89 -3.78 19.63
CA ASP A 239 -44.37 -3.75 18.27
C ASP A 239 -43.20 -2.76 18.14
N ALA A 240 -43.28 -1.60 18.80
CA ALA A 240 -42.18 -0.63 18.85
C ALA A 240 -40.92 -1.22 19.53
N ILE A 241 -41.08 -1.92 20.66
CA ILE A 241 -39.96 -2.62 21.32
C ILE A 241 -39.40 -3.72 20.41
N GLY A 242 -40.27 -4.48 19.72
CA GLY A 242 -39.88 -5.49 18.73
C GLY A 242 -39.04 -4.91 17.59
N ASN A 243 -39.48 -3.78 17.02
CA ASN A 243 -38.78 -3.08 15.95
C ASN A 243 -37.41 -2.55 16.41
N VAL A 244 -37.31 -1.99 17.63
CA VAL A 244 -36.02 -1.54 18.19
C VAL A 244 -35.06 -2.74 18.37
N ARG A 245 -35.57 -3.89 18.82
CA ARG A 245 -34.75 -5.11 18.96
C ARG A 245 -34.27 -5.65 17.61
N GLU A 246 -35.11 -5.61 16.59
CA GLU A 246 -34.70 -5.99 15.23
C GLU A 246 -33.62 -5.02 14.70
N ALA A 247 -33.79 -3.71 14.91
CA ALA A 247 -32.80 -2.70 14.55
C ALA A 247 -31.47 -2.87 15.30
N ASP A 248 -31.49 -3.23 16.59
CA ASP A 248 -30.29 -3.56 17.36
C ASP A 248 -29.62 -4.84 16.89
N SER A 249 -30.39 -5.86 16.54
CA SER A 249 -29.84 -7.09 15.96
C SER A 249 -29.11 -6.81 14.64
N LYS A 250 -29.71 -6.02 13.73
CA LYS A 250 -29.08 -5.57 12.48
C LYS A 250 -27.84 -4.70 12.74
N LEU A 251 -27.89 -3.82 13.73
CA LEU A 251 -26.74 -2.99 14.13
C LEU A 251 -25.60 -3.84 14.67
N ASN A 252 -25.87 -4.85 15.51
CA ASN A 252 -24.87 -5.77 16.04
C ASN A 252 -24.21 -6.61 14.94
N GLU A 253 -24.98 -7.04 13.94
CA GLU A 253 -24.42 -7.69 12.75
C GLU A 253 -23.44 -6.76 12.03
N LYS A 254 -23.81 -5.51 11.78
CA LYS A 254 -22.92 -4.49 11.19
C LYS A 254 -21.68 -4.21 12.06
N LEU A 255 -21.83 -4.15 13.38
CA LEU A 255 -20.69 -3.98 14.31
C LEU A 255 -19.69 -5.13 14.21
N SER A 256 -20.14 -6.36 13.91
CA SER A 256 -19.22 -7.49 13.66
C SER A 256 -18.32 -7.27 12.45
N HIS A 257 -18.79 -6.53 11.43
CA HIS A 257 -17.96 -6.12 10.29
C HIS A 257 -16.96 -5.03 10.68
N ILE A 258 -17.36 -4.06 11.53
CA ILE A 258 -16.45 -3.04 12.07
C ILE A 258 -15.31 -3.69 12.86
N SER A 259 -15.59 -4.69 13.70
CA SER A 259 -14.55 -5.43 14.43
C SER A 259 -13.50 -6.05 13.50
N LYS A 260 -13.91 -6.55 12.33
CA LYS A 260 -12.98 -7.06 11.31
C LYS A 260 -12.14 -5.95 10.69
N VAL A 261 -12.73 -4.78 10.43
CA VAL A 261 -12.01 -3.60 9.91
C VAL A 261 -10.94 -3.14 10.92
N ILE A 262 -11.27 -3.07 12.20
CA ILE A 262 -10.33 -2.72 13.29
C ILE A 262 -9.16 -3.71 13.31
N GLN A 263 -9.45 -5.02 13.25
CA GLN A 263 -8.41 -6.04 13.23
C GLN A 263 -7.52 -5.92 11.97
N SER A 264 -8.10 -5.66 10.80
CA SER A 264 -7.34 -5.45 9.57
C SER A 264 -6.45 -4.22 9.63
N LEU A 265 -6.95 -3.08 10.15
CA LEU A 265 -6.15 -1.86 10.33
C LEU A 265 -4.97 -2.09 11.28
N SER A 266 -5.18 -2.84 12.37
CA SER A 266 -4.12 -3.22 13.30
C SER A 266 -3.03 -4.08 12.64
N ILE A 267 -3.42 -5.07 11.83
CA ILE A 267 -2.47 -5.91 11.09
C ILE A 267 -1.69 -5.07 10.07
N GLU A 268 -2.38 -4.19 9.34
CA GLU A 268 -1.75 -3.35 8.31
C GLU A 268 -0.75 -2.36 8.93
N GLU A 269 -1.11 -1.69 10.02
CA GLU A 269 -0.21 -0.78 10.75
C GLU A 269 1.06 -1.49 11.23
N GLN A 270 0.92 -2.70 11.79
CA GLN A 270 2.06 -3.49 12.24
C GLN A 270 2.98 -3.88 11.07
N GLU A 271 2.40 -4.30 9.96
CA GLU A 271 3.13 -4.69 8.76
C GLU A 271 3.82 -3.49 8.10
N ILE A 272 3.17 -2.32 8.03
CA ILE A 272 3.76 -1.07 7.55
C ILE A 272 4.99 -0.69 8.38
N ASN A 273 4.88 -0.69 9.71
CA ASN A 273 6.00 -0.35 10.59
C ASN A 273 7.16 -1.36 10.47
N LYS A 274 6.84 -2.66 10.37
CA LYS A 274 7.83 -3.71 10.11
C LYS A 274 8.56 -3.46 8.77
N ARG A 275 7.80 -3.27 7.68
CA ARG A 275 8.35 -3.04 6.35
C ARG A 275 9.18 -1.76 6.28
N LYS A 276 8.72 -0.67 6.89
CA LYS A 276 9.47 0.60 6.95
C LYS A 276 10.86 0.38 7.55
N THR A 277 10.92 -0.35 8.67
CA THR A 277 12.19 -0.72 9.31
C THR A 277 13.09 -1.50 8.35
N LEU A 278 12.55 -2.47 7.61
CA LEU A 278 13.32 -3.29 6.66
C LEU A 278 13.84 -2.47 5.47
N PHE A 279 13.02 -1.58 4.90
CA PHE A 279 13.42 -0.70 3.81
C PHE A 279 14.49 0.30 4.25
N ASP A 280 14.33 0.94 5.41
CA ASP A 280 15.33 1.88 5.94
C ASP A 280 16.67 1.21 6.23
N LYS A 281 16.64 0.00 6.81
CA LYS A 281 17.86 -0.80 7.02
C LYS A 281 18.53 -1.14 5.69
N SER A 282 17.74 -1.55 4.70
CA SER A 282 18.23 -1.90 3.37
C SER A 282 18.84 -0.70 2.64
N ASP A 283 18.18 0.46 2.70
CA ASP A 283 18.67 1.69 2.10
C ASP A 283 20.01 2.12 2.71
N LEU A 284 20.11 2.08 4.05
CA LEU A 284 21.34 2.41 4.75
C LEU A 284 22.49 1.47 4.37
N ILE A 285 22.22 0.16 4.22
CA ILE A 285 23.22 -0.84 3.77
C ILE A 285 23.71 -0.49 2.36
N VAL A 286 22.79 -0.30 1.41
CA VAL A 286 23.13 0.02 0.01
C VAL A 286 23.93 1.30 -0.06
N GLU A 287 23.44 2.36 0.57
CA GLU A 287 24.08 3.68 0.54
C GLU A 287 25.49 3.64 1.13
N THR A 288 25.65 3.02 2.30
CA THR A 288 26.95 2.94 2.99
C THR A 288 27.95 2.14 2.16
N CYS A 289 27.57 0.95 1.69
CA CYS A 289 28.44 0.12 0.87
C CYS A 289 28.75 0.78 -0.48
N TYR A 290 27.77 1.42 -1.13
CA TYR A 290 27.97 2.13 -2.38
C TYR A 290 28.97 3.27 -2.20
N ASN A 291 28.77 4.13 -1.20
CA ASN A 291 29.65 5.27 -0.94
C ASN A 291 31.08 4.85 -0.59
N LYS A 292 31.25 3.71 0.10
CA LYS A 292 32.58 3.21 0.46
C LYS A 292 33.28 2.48 -0.69
N ILE A 293 32.54 1.71 -1.50
CA ILE A 293 33.13 0.78 -2.48
C ILE A 293 32.99 1.31 -3.90
N LEU A 294 31.77 1.48 -4.38
CA LEU A 294 31.51 1.73 -5.78
C LEU A 294 31.71 3.19 -6.17
N LYS A 295 31.34 4.13 -5.30
CA LYS A 295 31.44 5.56 -5.61
C LYS A 295 32.87 6.01 -5.97
N PRO A 296 33.92 5.62 -5.22
CA PRO A 296 35.30 5.93 -5.63
C PRO A 296 35.64 5.40 -7.03
N ILE A 297 35.24 4.17 -7.34
CA ILE A 297 35.48 3.52 -8.65
C ILE A 297 34.73 4.26 -9.76
N VAL A 298 33.46 4.62 -9.51
CA VAL A 298 32.62 5.39 -10.44
C VAL A 298 33.23 6.76 -10.72
N ASP A 299 33.68 7.46 -9.67
CA ASP A 299 34.23 8.81 -9.78
C ASP A 299 35.60 8.80 -10.47
N GLU A 300 36.43 7.79 -10.21
CA GLU A 300 37.72 7.58 -10.89
C GLU A 300 37.50 7.26 -12.38
N LEU A 301 36.60 6.32 -12.68
CA LEU A 301 36.26 5.96 -14.06
C LEU A 301 35.73 7.16 -14.84
N LYS A 302 34.85 7.98 -14.24
CA LYS A 302 34.31 9.19 -14.88
C LYS A 302 35.35 10.29 -15.11
N ARG A 303 36.51 10.24 -14.46
CA ARG A 303 37.62 11.18 -14.69
C ARG A 303 38.64 10.65 -15.69
N ASP A 304 38.58 9.36 -16.01
CA ASP A 304 39.49 8.73 -16.95
C ASP A 304 39.24 9.25 -18.39
N PRO A 305 40.26 9.81 -19.08
CA PRO A 305 40.09 10.36 -20.42
C PRO A 305 39.64 9.34 -21.46
N ILE A 306 40.14 8.09 -21.39
CA ILE A 306 39.81 7.02 -22.35
C ILE A 306 38.34 6.64 -22.19
N TYR A 307 37.88 6.51 -20.94
CA TYR A 307 36.47 6.26 -20.68
C TYR A 307 35.56 7.42 -21.11
N LEU A 308 35.98 8.67 -20.91
CA LEU A 308 35.21 9.84 -21.35
C LEU A 308 35.06 9.90 -22.87
N GLU A 309 36.14 9.67 -23.62
CA GLU A 309 36.10 9.60 -25.09
C GLU A 309 35.17 8.48 -25.56
N TYR A 310 35.30 7.29 -24.97
CA TYR A 310 34.40 6.17 -25.21
C TYR A 310 32.94 6.56 -24.95
N LYS A 311 32.64 7.16 -23.80
CA LYS A 311 31.27 7.50 -23.43
C LYS A 311 30.63 8.49 -24.41
N LEU A 312 31.38 9.48 -24.87
CA LEU A 312 30.90 10.43 -25.88
C LEU A 312 30.67 9.75 -27.23
N ALA A 313 31.58 8.87 -27.64
CA ALA A 313 31.45 8.13 -28.89
C ALA A 313 30.30 7.11 -28.86
N ARG A 314 29.97 6.58 -27.66
CA ARG A 314 28.90 5.61 -27.45
C ARG A 314 27.49 6.22 -27.46
N GLU A 315 27.33 7.48 -27.08
CA GLU A 315 26.02 8.13 -26.91
C GLU A 315 25.04 7.88 -28.09
N PRO A 316 25.44 8.00 -29.38
CA PRO A 316 24.55 7.73 -30.49
C PRO A 316 24.01 6.29 -30.51
N TYR A 317 24.81 5.31 -30.10
CA TYR A 317 24.41 3.91 -30.03
C TYR A 317 23.41 3.69 -28.90
N ASP A 318 23.67 4.25 -27.71
CA ASP A 318 22.74 4.17 -26.58
C ASP A 318 21.37 4.78 -26.94
N LEU A 319 21.36 5.92 -27.63
CA LEU A 319 20.12 6.54 -28.12
C LEU A 319 19.37 5.63 -29.12
N GLN A 320 20.08 4.92 -29.99
CA GLN A 320 19.49 3.97 -30.94
C GLN A 320 18.89 2.76 -30.21
N GLN A 321 19.59 2.23 -29.20
CA GLN A 321 19.10 1.10 -28.39
C GLN A 321 17.89 1.49 -27.55
N ASN A 322 17.87 2.68 -26.94
CA ASN A 322 16.70 3.19 -26.21
C ASN A 322 15.49 3.34 -27.14
N LYS A 323 15.70 3.81 -28.37
CA LYS A 323 14.64 3.89 -29.38
C LYS A 323 14.06 2.51 -29.70
N ILE A 324 14.93 1.50 -29.91
CA ILE A 324 14.54 0.11 -30.16
C ILE A 324 13.75 -0.46 -28.97
N GLU A 325 14.22 -0.22 -27.74
CA GLU A 325 13.58 -0.68 -26.51
C GLU A 325 12.16 -0.12 -26.36
N ILE A 326 11.99 1.20 -26.52
CA ILE A 326 10.67 1.86 -26.46
C ILE A 326 9.73 1.29 -27.53
N GLU A 327 10.22 1.08 -28.76
CA GLU A 327 9.40 0.49 -29.82
C GLU A 327 8.99 -0.95 -29.49
N ASN A 328 9.91 -1.76 -28.96
CA ASN A 328 9.63 -3.12 -28.52
C ASN A 328 8.60 -3.15 -27.39
N GLN A 329 8.73 -2.28 -26.40
CA GLN A 329 7.74 -2.13 -25.32
C GLN A 329 6.38 -1.73 -25.88
N ALA A 330 6.32 -0.72 -26.74
CA ALA A 330 5.07 -0.29 -27.38
C ALA A 330 4.44 -1.41 -28.20
N LEU A 331 5.23 -2.21 -28.94
CA LEU A 331 4.73 -3.28 -29.79
C LEU A 331 4.17 -4.48 -29.00
N LYS A 332 4.54 -4.66 -27.72
CA LYS A 332 3.92 -5.66 -26.82
C LYS A 332 2.47 -5.32 -26.47
N ILE A 333 2.05 -4.05 -26.58
CA ILE A 333 0.67 -3.64 -26.33
C ILE A 333 -0.23 -4.09 -27.49
N HIS A 334 -1.21 -4.93 -27.17
CA HIS A 334 -2.22 -5.35 -28.13
C HIS A 334 -3.04 -4.16 -28.64
N SER A 335 -3.30 -4.13 -29.95
CA SER A 335 -4.20 -3.13 -30.53
C SER A 335 -5.13 -3.76 -31.54
N ASN A 336 -6.42 -3.44 -31.43
CA ASN A 336 -7.39 -3.81 -32.45
C ASN A 336 -7.16 -2.98 -33.71
N ILE A 337 -6.84 -3.67 -34.81
CA ILE A 337 -6.63 -3.06 -36.12
C ILE A 337 -7.87 -3.36 -36.96
N SER A 338 -8.54 -2.31 -37.42
CA SER A 338 -9.65 -2.47 -38.36
C SER A 338 -9.10 -2.88 -39.72
N PHE A 339 -9.56 -4.00 -40.25
CA PHE A 339 -9.21 -4.50 -41.58
C PHE A 339 -9.42 -3.43 -42.66
N TRP A 340 -10.60 -2.79 -42.68
CA TRP A 340 -10.91 -1.76 -43.67
C TRP A 340 -10.04 -0.51 -43.55
N LYS A 341 -9.76 -0.05 -42.31
CA LYS A 341 -8.82 1.07 -42.12
C LYS A 341 -7.40 0.71 -42.54
N ALA A 342 -6.98 -0.54 -42.30
CA ALA A 342 -5.67 -1.03 -42.71
C ALA A 342 -5.56 -1.11 -44.25
N LEU A 343 -6.61 -1.57 -44.93
CA LEU A 343 -6.67 -1.69 -46.38
C LEU A 343 -6.65 -0.33 -47.09
N LEU A 344 -7.40 0.65 -46.57
CA LEU A 344 -7.61 1.95 -47.23
C LEU A 344 -6.48 2.96 -46.97
N ASN A 345 -5.67 2.75 -45.94
CA ASN A 345 -4.54 3.63 -45.61
C ASN A 345 -3.22 3.03 -46.07
N ASN A 346 -2.26 3.88 -46.43
CA ASN A 346 -0.91 3.41 -46.72
C ASN A 346 -0.23 2.81 -45.47
N SER A 347 0.69 1.86 -45.70
CA SER A 347 1.39 1.11 -44.64
C SER A 347 2.07 2.00 -43.60
N LYS A 348 2.70 3.09 -44.05
CA LYS A 348 3.36 4.07 -43.17
C LYS A 348 2.39 4.79 -42.25
N LYS A 349 1.24 5.24 -42.76
CA LYS A 349 0.21 5.92 -41.97
C LYS A 349 -0.38 4.96 -40.94
N ASN A 350 -0.70 3.73 -41.34
CA ASN A 350 -1.21 2.72 -40.41
C ASN A 350 -0.20 2.39 -39.30
N PHE A 351 1.04 2.10 -39.67
CA PHE A 351 2.08 1.78 -38.70
C PHE A 351 2.29 2.91 -37.68
N ASN A 352 2.47 4.15 -38.16
CA ASN A 352 2.70 5.29 -37.27
C ASN A 352 1.48 5.63 -36.40
N HIS A 353 0.27 5.48 -36.93
CA HIS A 353 -0.96 5.70 -36.16
C HIS A 353 -1.06 4.72 -34.99
N HIS A 354 -0.85 3.43 -35.25
CA HIS A 354 -0.90 2.41 -34.20
C HIS A 354 0.28 2.51 -33.23
N LEU A 355 1.48 2.81 -33.72
CA LEU A 355 2.64 3.06 -32.88
C LEU A 355 2.40 4.26 -31.94
N ASN A 356 1.85 5.37 -32.44
CA ASN A 356 1.51 6.53 -31.60
C ASN A 356 0.55 6.19 -30.47
N LYS A 357 -0.51 5.43 -30.78
CA LYS A 357 -1.46 5.00 -29.76
C LYS A 357 -0.77 4.19 -28.67
N ARG A 358 0.08 3.25 -29.06
CA ARG A 358 0.83 2.39 -28.13
C ARG A 358 1.83 3.19 -27.30
N LEU A 359 2.57 4.09 -27.94
CA LEU A 359 3.51 5.01 -27.26
C LEU A 359 2.81 5.94 -26.28
N THR A 360 1.57 6.34 -26.56
CA THR A 360 0.75 7.14 -25.62
C THR A 360 0.33 6.30 -24.41
N ILE A 361 -0.01 5.02 -24.62
CA ILE A 361 -0.40 4.10 -23.54
C ILE A 361 0.77 3.85 -22.57
N ILE A 362 1.99 3.70 -23.09
CA ILE A 362 3.19 3.50 -22.26
C ILE A 362 3.85 4.82 -21.81
N ASP A 363 3.22 5.96 -22.08
CA ASP A 363 3.72 7.32 -21.77
C ASP A 363 5.12 7.66 -22.31
N SER A 364 5.55 7.01 -23.40
CA SER A 364 6.90 7.22 -23.99
C SER A 364 6.89 8.04 -25.28
N LEU A 365 5.73 8.58 -25.70
CA LEU A 365 5.63 9.31 -26.98
C LEU A 365 6.58 10.51 -27.06
N LYS A 366 6.63 11.34 -26.00
CA LYS A 366 7.50 12.51 -25.94
C LYS A 366 8.98 12.13 -26.00
N GLU A 367 9.36 11.10 -25.25
CA GLU A 367 10.73 10.58 -25.24
C GLU A 367 11.12 10.02 -26.61
N TYR A 368 10.26 9.22 -27.23
CA TYR A 368 10.48 8.66 -28.56
C TYR A 368 10.66 9.74 -29.64
N ASP A 369 9.86 10.80 -29.60
CA ASP A 369 10.01 11.92 -30.54
C ASP A 369 11.30 12.72 -30.28
N LEU A 370 11.70 12.88 -29.01
CA LEU A 370 12.99 13.47 -28.63
C LEU A 370 14.17 12.64 -29.15
N LEU A 371 14.13 11.31 -29.00
CA LEU A 371 15.15 10.39 -29.52
C LEU A 371 15.30 10.53 -31.03
N ASN A 372 14.19 10.51 -31.79
CA ASN A 372 14.24 10.71 -33.23
C ASN A 372 14.85 12.06 -33.61
N LYS A 373 14.53 13.13 -32.86
CA LYS A 373 15.13 14.46 -33.09
C LYS A 373 16.64 14.45 -32.83
N LYS A 374 17.11 13.86 -31.72
CA LYS A 374 18.54 13.77 -31.38
C LYS A 374 19.32 12.94 -32.41
N LEU A 375 18.77 11.79 -32.80
CA LEU A 375 19.34 10.89 -33.80
C LEU A 375 19.25 11.44 -35.23
N LYS A 376 18.45 12.50 -35.46
CA LYS A 376 18.07 13.00 -36.79
C LYS A 376 17.39 11.91 -37.65
N ASP A 377 16.69 11.01 -36.97
CA ASP A 377 16.02 9.86 -37.55
C ASP A 377 14.59 10.19 -37.97
N LYS A 378 14.10 9.43 -38.95
CA LYS A 378 12.68 9.41 -39.31
C LYS A 378 12.03 8.18 -38.70
N ARG A 379 10.75 8.31 -38.37
CA ARG A 379 9.91 7.17 -37.98
C ARG A 379 9.87 6.10 -39.07
N HIS A 380 9.87 4.83 -38.66
CA HIS A 380 9.85 3.70 -39.57
C HIS A 380 8.57 3.68 -40.43
N LYS A 381 8.70 3.13 -41.63
CA LYS A 381 7.58 3.04 -42.58
C LYS A 381 6.70 1.81 -42.37
N SER A 382 7.20 0.80 -41.65
CA SER A 382 6.51 -0.48 -41.41
C SER A 382 7.22 -1.25 -40.30
N LEU A 383 6.58 -2.33 -39.83
CA LEU A 383 7.19 -3.27 -38.88
C LEU A 383 8.47 -3.90 -39.46
N LYS A 384 8.48 -4.26 -40.76
CA LYS A 384 9.68 -4.79 -41.42
C LYS A 384 10.84 -3.78 -41.38
N ALA A 385 10.57 -2.50 -41.66
CA ALA A 385 11.59 -1.46 -41.63
C ALA A 385 12.13 -1.21 -40.22
N LYS A 386 11.30 -1.40 -39.19
CA LYS A 386 11.72 -1.37 -37.79
C LYS A 386 12.62 -2.56 -37.45
N ASN A 387 12.25 -3.77 -37.86
CA ASN A 387 13.03 -4.97 -37.55
C ASN A 387 14.42 -4.93 -38.22
N ILE A 388 14.49 -4.50 -39.48
CA ILE A 388 15.78 -4.30 -40.16
C ILE A 388 16.63 -3.27 -39.40
N TYR A 389 16.04 -2.16 -38.99
CA TYR A 389 16.75 -1.13 -38.22
C TYR A 389 17.26 -1.68 -36.88
N GLU A 390 16.45 -2.46 -36.16
CA GLU A 390 16.86 -3.11 -34.90
C GLU A 390 18.04 -4.06 -35.11
N GLU A 391 17.97 -4.93 -36.11
CA GLU A 391 19.06 -5.86 -36.46
C GLU A 391 20.35 -5.08 -36.79
N ASP A 392 20.28 -4.14 -37.74
CA ASP A 392 21.43 -3.36 -38.20
C ASP A 392 22.07 -2.56 -37.06
N LYS A 393 21.27 -1.86 -36.25
CA LYS A 393 21.79 -1.00 -35.17
C LYS A 393 22.31 -1.79 -33.98
N THR A 394 21.72 -2.95 -33.71
CA THR A 394 22.22 -3.85 -32.65
C THR A 394 23.56 -4.45 -33.04
N GLU A 395 23.75 -4.84 -34.30
CA GLU A 395 25.05 -5.36 -34.75
C GLU A 395 26.13 -4.28 -34.71
N LEU A 396 25.84 -3.09 -35.23
CA LEU A 396 26.77 -1.95 -35.16
C LEU A 396 27.16 -1.60 -33.72
N PHE A 397 26.22 -1.66 -32.78
CA PHE A 397 26.53 -1.42 -31.37
C PHE A 397 27.39 -2.53 -30.78
N ARG A 398 27.14 -3.80 -31.16
CA ARG A 398 27.93 -4.93 -30.71
C ARG A 398 29.37 -4.82 -31.21
N GLU A 399 29.58 -4.51 -32.48
CA GLU A 399 30.91 -4.30 -33.06
C GLU A 399 31.66 -3.17 -32.33
N TYR A 400 30.98 -2.03 -32.14
CA TYR A 400 31.52 -0.90 -31.38
C TYR A 400 31.94 -1.30 -29.95
N GLU A 401 31.07 -1.99 -29.22
CA GLU A 401 31.39 -2.46 -27.86
C GLU A 401 32.55 -3.45 -27.86
N LEU A 402 32.60 -4.40 -28.79
CA LEU A 402 33.66 -5.41 -28.85
C LEU A 402 35.04 -4.78 -29.06
N GLU A 403 35.14 -3.76 -29.91
CA GLU A 403 36.38 -3.05 -30.16
C GLU A 403 36.80 -2.21 -28.95
N ASN A 404 35.93 -1.30 -28.50
CA ASN A 404 36.26 -0.34 -27.45
C ASN A 404 36.44 -1.00 -26.08
N ARG A 405 35.73 -2.09 -25.79
CA ARG A 405 35.90 -2.82 -24.52
C ARG A 405 37.25 -3.51 -24.38
N ARG A 406 37.95 -3.81 -25.48
CA ARG A 406 39.34 -4.31 -25.40
C ARG A 406 40.26 -3.26 -24.81
N ILE A 407 40.06 -2.01 -25.20
CA ILE A 407 40.82 -0.86 -24.72
C ILE A 407 40.45 -0.56 -23.26
N LEU A 408 39.15 -0.47 -22.95
CA LEU A 408 38.67 -0.16 -21.60
C LEU A 408 39.09 -1.18 -20.54
N ARG A 409 39.31 -2.45 -20.91
CA ARG A 409 39.76 -3.49 -19.97
C ARG A 409 41.18 -3.25 -19.45
N GLU A 410 42.00 -2.53 -20.21
CA GLU A 410 43.37 -2.19 -19.79
C GLU A 410 43.45 -0.88 -19.00
N VAL A 411 42.35 -0.12 -18.90
CA VAL A 411 42.28 1.05 -18.03
C VAL A 411 42.42 0.61 -16.58
N ASP A 412 43.34 1.24 -15.85
CA ASP A 412 43.71 0.84 -14.47
C ASP A 412 42.49 0.73 -13.56
N VAL A 413 41.56 1.69 -13.64
CA VAL A 413 40.32 1.68 -12.84
C VAL A 413 39.51 0.41 -13.07
N VAL A 414 39.36 -0.02 -14.33
CA VAL A 414 38.58 -1.21 -14.69
C VAL A 414 39.33 -2.48 -14.31
N LYS A 415 40.61 -2.55 -14.67
CA LYS A 415 41.49 -3.70 -14.43
C LYS A 415 41.62 -4.03 -12.95
N ASN A 416 41.87 -3.00 -12.13
CA ASN A 416 42.15 -3.17 -10.71
C ASN A 416 40.88 -3.40 -9.88
N ASN A 417 39.72 -2.89 -10.33
CA ASN A 417 38.48 -2.95 -9.54
C ASN A 417 37.48 -4.01 -10.01
N LYS A 418 37.82 -4.82 -11.02
CA LYS A 418 36.90 -5.84 -11.58
C LYS A 418 36.31 -6.75 -10.50
N LYS A 419 37.16 -7.30 -9.64
CA LYS A 419 36.74 -8.20 -8.55
C LYS A 419 35.85 -7.49 -7.54
N THR A 420 36.22 -6.26 -7.16
CA THR A 420 35.47 -5.43 -6.21
C THR A 420 34.06 -5.12 -6.71
N VAL A 421 33.93 -4.73 -7.99
CA VAL A 421 32.62 -4.46 -8.60
C VAL A 421 31.79 -5.73 -8.68
N THR A 422 32.40 -6.88 -9.02
CA THR A 422 31.71 -8.17 -8.93
C THR A 422 31.22 -8.39 -7.51
N GLU A 423 32.09 -8.43 -6.50
CA GLU A 423 31.75 -8.77 -5.11
C GLU A 423 30.65 -7.88 -4.48
N PHE A 424 30.39 -6.68 -5.03
CA PHE A 424 29.25 -5.85 -4.64
C PHE A 424 27.89 -6.54 -4.84
N PHE A 425 27.79 -7.56 -5.70
CA PHE A 425 26.58 -8.38 -5.84
C PHE A 425 26.13 -8.97 -4.50
N ASN A 426 27.06 -9.28 -3.58
CA ASN A 426 26.73 -9.82 -2.26
C ASN A 426 25.92 -8.82 -1.44
N VAL A 427 26.20 -7.52 -1.57
CA VAL A 427 25.42 -6.46 -0.91
C VAL A 427 24.00 -6.46 -1.45
N LEU A 428 23.83 -6.56 -2.77
CA LEU A 428 22.51 -6.63 -3.41
C LEU A 428 21.73 -7.89 -2.98
N LYS A 429 22.42 -9.02 -2.80
CA LYS A 429 21.82 -10.26 -2.29
C LYS A 429 21.30 -10.10 -0.86
N ILE A 430 22.06 -9.49 0.04
CA ILE A 430 21.64 -9.25 1.43
C ILE A 430 20.43 -8.32 1.46
N VAL A 431 20.44 -7.26 0.64
CA VAL A 431 19.30 -6.34 0.53
C VAL A 431 18.06 -7.07 0.01
N LYS A 432 18.21 -7.93 -1.01
CA LYS A 432 17.13 -8.78 -1.50
C LYS A 432 16.57 -9.68 -0.40
N GLU A 433 17.43 -10.33 0.39
CA GLU A 433 17.01 -11.19 1.49
C GLU A 433 16.30 -10.42 2.61
N ASN A 434 16.67 -9.15 2.85
CA ASN A 434 16.03 -8.31 3.86
C ASN A 434 14.66 -7.76 3.42
N VAL A 435 14.47 -7.52 2.13
CA VAL A 435 13.22 -6.97 1.59
C VAL A 435 12.16 -8.07 1.37
N ILE A 436 12.58 -9.29 1.04
CA ILE A 436 11.67 -10.44 0.81
C ILE A 436 11.15 -11.09 2.11
N LYS A 437 11.89 -10.98 3.23
CA LYS A 437 11.53 -11.58 4.54
C LYS A 437 10.73 -10.59 5.40
#